data_AF-A0A954G7T2-F1
#
_entry.id   AF-A0A954G7T2-F1
#
_cell.length_a   1.000
_cell.length_b   1.000
_cell.length_c   1.000
_cell.angle_alpha   90.00
_cell.angle_beta   90.00
_cell.angle_gamma   90.00
#
_symmetry.space_group_name_H-M   'P 1'
#
loop_
_entity.id
_entity.type
_entity.pdbx_description
1 polymer ?
#
loop_
_entity_poly.entity_id
_entity_poly.type
_entity_poly.pdbx_seq_one_letter_code
_entity_poly.pdbx_strand_id
1 'polypeptide(L)'
;MKTVHLKTRITPAGLLVVPRTGVTLMEVLMSVMIMSIGVVSLASLFPISILRGVQATKLTNATVLRYNAEALIDAIPQALVFDPDGTLNANGHIAHQRRNRKYVVDPLGSFYATLDGTGLEGSFGNDGSSTPVTRIPRYHAGLTTQSAAMNYFSQQDSWTLLFEGVPSGINAARDTITIDASDIKSGTNPTGILTLTELQTTLADSITGGRILIYDTTGKQVQTRDITGTSVDTSTGEISLGSALPNNDLYDSISKVRVEVLNMQYSYLLTVRRS
;
A
#
# COMPACT_ATOMS: atom_id res chain seq x y z
N MET A 1 -55.13 -31.83 83.77
CA MET A 1 -54.65 -31.70 82.37
C MET A 1 -54.97 -30.28 81.91
N LYS A 2 -53.93 -29.46 81.70
CA LYS A 2 -54.05 -28.02 81.44
C LYS A 2 -53.57 -27.77 80.00
N THR A 3 -54.50 -27.43 79.12
CA THR A 3 -54.28 -27.21 77.69
C THR A 3 -53.57 -25.88 77.49
N VAL A 4 -52.36 -25.91 76.93
CA VAL A 4 -51.58 -24.72 76.55
C VAL A 4 -52.01 -24.32 75.14
N HIS A 5 -52.68 -23.16 75.01
CA HIS A 5 -52.95 -22.52 73.73
C HIS A 5 -51.83 -21.54 73.40
N LEU A 6 -50.95 -21.92 72.48
CA LEU A 6 -49.93 -21.05 71.90
C LEU A 6 -50.60 -20.13 70.86
N LYS A 7 -50.73 -18.85 71.20
CA LYS A 7 -51.14 -17.80 70.27
C LYS A 7 -49.91 -17.37 69.45
N THR A 8 -49.75 -17.95 68.26
CA THR A 8 -48.76 -17.47 67.27
C THR A 8 -49.16 -16.09 66.78
N ARG A 9 -48.44 -15.06 67.22
CA ARG A 9 -48.54 -13.69 66.71
C ARG A 9 -47.83 -13.64 65.36
N ILE A 10 -48.59 -13.64 64.27
CA ILE A 10 -48.07 -13.33 62.93
C ILE A 10 -47.80 -11.82 62.90
N THR A 11 -46.54 -11.42 63.02
CA THR A 11 -46.11 -10.07 62.69
C THR A 11 -46.04 -9.96 61.18
N PRO A 12 -46.75 -9.04 60.51
CA PRO A 12 -46.54 -8.84 59.08
C PRO A 12 -45.10 -8.35 58.88
N ALA A 13 -44.35 -9.04 58.04
CA ALA A 13 -43.05 -8.59 57.57
C ALA A 13 -43.25 -7.22 56.93
N GLY A 14 -42.90 -6.17 57.67
CA GLY A 14 -42.82 -4.83 57.15
C GLY A 14 -41.90 -4.86 55.94
N LEU A 15 -42.45 -4.50 54.79
CA LEU A 15 -41.69 -4.14 53.61
C LEU A 15 -40.64 -3.14 54.08
N LEU A 16 -39.37 -3.55 54.15
CA LEU A 16 -38.26 -2.62 54.35
C LEU A 16 -38.27 -1.71 53.12
N VAL A 17 -39.00 -0.60 53.22
CA VAL A 17 -38.85 0.53 52.32
C VAL A 17 -37.44 1.02 52.58
N VAL A 18 -36.50 0.55 51.77
CA VAL A 18 -35.17 1.16 51.67
C VAL A 18 -35.46 2.63 51.34
N PRO A 19 -35.11 3.58 52.23
CA PRO A 19 -35.32 4.98 51.94
C PRO A 19 -34.54 5.27 50.65
N ARG A 20 -35.25 5.67 49.60
CA ARG A 20 -34.63 6.22 48.41
C ARG A 20 -34.06 7.57 48.83
N THR A 21 -32.83 7.57 49.33
CA THR A 21 -32.05 8.78 49.54
C THR A 21 -31.97 9.49 48.19
N GLY A 22 -32.62 10.64 48.09
CA GLY A 22 -32.54 11.49 46.91
C GLY A 22 -31.11 11.93 46.69
N VAL A 23 -30.65 11.88 45.44
CA VAL A 23 -29.32 12.38 45.06
C VAL A 23 -29.36 13.91 45.14
N THR A 24 -28.38 14.51 45.79
CA THR A 24 -28.30 15.96 45.89
C THR A 24 -27.88 16.56 44.54
N LEU A 25 -28.36 17.76 44.22
CA LEU A 25 -27.95 18.50 43.01
C LEU A 25 -26.42 18.58 42.89
N MET A 26 -25.73 18.72 44.03
CA MET A 26 -24.27 18.83 44.07
C MET A 26 -23.56 17.53 43.72
N GLU A 27 -24.07 16.36 44.14
CA GLU A 27 -23.54 15.05 43.74
C GLU A 27 -23.70 14.82 42.23
N VAL A 28 -24.83 15.24 41.65
CA VAL A 28 -25.04 15.18 40.20
C VAL A 28 -24.08 16.13 39.48
N LEU A 29 -23.93 17.37 39.95
CA LEU A 29 -23.02 18.33 39.33
C LEU A 29 -21.55 17.90 39.41
N MET A 30 -21.12 17.35 40.55
CA MET A 30 -19.77 16.81 40.70
C MET A 30 -19.55 15.58 39.82
N SER A 31 -20.52 14.66 39.75
CA SER A 31 -20.39 13.46 38.89
C SER A 31 -20.37 13.82 37.41
N VAL A 32 -21.22 14.75 36.96
CA VAL A 32 -21.20 15.25 35.57
C VAL A 32 -19.89 15.99 35.28
N MET A 33 -19.37 16.81 36.21
CA MET A 33 -18.09 17.50 36.03
C MET A 33 -16.94 16.50 35.86
N ILE A 34 -16.82 15.51 36.74
CA ILE A 34 -15.76 14.50 36.69
C ILE A 34 -15.88 13.66 35.41
N MET A 35 -17.10 13.24 35.05
CA MET A 35 -17.36 12.51 33.82
C MET A 35 -16.99 13.35 32.57
N SER A 36 -17.34 14.64 32.57
CA SER A 36 -17.05 15.55 31.44
C SER A 36 -15.54 15.69 31.22
N ILE A 37 -14.77 15.86 32.30
CA ILE A 37 -13.31 15.94 32.22
C ILE A 37 -12.71 14.64 31.67
N GLY A 38 -13.21 13.49 32.14
CA GLY A 38 -12.79 12.18 31.66
C GLY A 38 -13.08 11.97 30.17
N VAL A 39 -14.30 12.28 29.72
CA VAL A 39 -14.73 12.13 28.32
C VAL A 39 -13.97 13.07 27.38
N VAL A 40 -13.76 14.34 27.76
CA VAL A 40 -13.01 15.30 26.94
C VAL A 40 -11.54 14.91 26.81
N SER A 41 -10.96 14.35 27.87
CA SER A 41 -9.58 13.85 27.86
C SER A 41 -9.43 12.62 26.96
N LEU A 42 -10.38 11.68 27.01
CA LEU A 42 -10.39 10.50 26.11
C LEU A 42 -10.62 10.88 24.65
N ALA A 43 -11.55 11.81 24.41
CA ALA A 43 -11.89 12.30 23.08
C ALA A 43 -10.72 13.01 22.38
N SER A 44 -9.80 13.61 23.14
CA SER A 44 -8.60 14.27 22.60
C SER A 44 -7.40 13.34 22.49
N LEU A 45 -7.14 12.51 23.51
CA LEU A 45 -5.97 11.63 23.53
C LEU A 45 -6.07 10.47 22.53
N PHE A 46 -7.28 9.95 22.28
CA PHE A 46 -7.46 8.82 21.37
C PHE A 46 -7.09 9.16 19.92
N PRO A 47 -7.60 10.25 19.30
CA PRO A 47 -7.17 10.64 17.96
C PRO A 47 -5.67 10.96 17.87
N ILE A 48 -5.11 11.63 18.90
CA ILE A 48 -3.67 11.95 18.93
C ILE A 48 -2.83 10.68 18.96
N SER A 49 -3.25 9.67 19.73
CA SER A 49 -2.57 8.38 19.80
C SER A 49 -2.55 7.68 18.44
N ILE A 50 -3.67 7.69 17.71
CA ILE A 50 -3.76 7.11 16.36
C ILE A 50 -2.82 7.84 15.40
N LEU A 51 -2.83 9.17 15.37
CA LEU A 51 -1.96 9.96 14.49
C LEU A 51 -0.47 9.69 14.75
N ARG A 52 -0.09 9.57 16.03
CA ARG A 52 1.29 9.20 16.41
C ARG A 52 1.64 7.79 15.97
N GLY A 53 0.70 6.84 16.07
CA GLY A 53 0.89 5.48 15.57
C GLY A 53 1.15 5.45 14.06
N VAL A 54 0.34 6.15 13.28
CA VAL A 54 0.54 6.28 11.82
C VAL A 54 1.91 6.88 11.51
N GLN A 55 2.28 7.99 12.17
CA GLN A 55 3.59 8.62 11.99
C GLN A 55 4.76 7.68 12.29
N ALA A 56 4.66 6.87 13.35
CA ALA A 56 5.69 5.90 13.71
C ALA A 56 5.86 4.83 12.63
N THR A 57 4.76 4.33 12.05
CA THR A 57 4.81 3.41 10.92
C THR A 57 5.48 4.05 9.70
N LYS A 58 5.11 5.30 9.36
CA LYS A 58 5.73 6.03 8.24
C LYS A 58 7.23 6.19 8.42
N LEU A 59 7.68 6.51 9.63
CA LEU A 59 9.10 6.69 9.94
C LEU A 59 9.87 5.36 9.85
N THR A 60 9.25 4.27 10.30
CA THR A 60 9.82 2.92 10.16
C THR A 60 9.97 2.55 8.69
N ASN A 61 8.92 2.72 7.89
CA ASN A 61 8.94 2.41 6.45
C ASN A 61 9.96 3.27 5.68
N ALA A 62 10.08 4.57 6.03
CA ALA A 62 11.09 5.45 5.46
C ALA A 62 12.52 5.01 5.83
N THR A 63 12.71 4.50 7.05
CA THR A 63 14.00 3.97 7.50
C THR A 63 14.38 2.70 6.74
N VAL A 64 13.42 1.81 6.49
CA VAL A 64 13.64 0.62 5.65
C VAL A 64 14.03 1.01 4.22
N LEU A 65 13.35 2.00 3.62
CA LEU A 65 13.75 2.50 2.29
C LEU A 65 15.17 3.04 2.27
N ARG A 66 15.56 3.77 3.30
CA ARG A 66 16.93 4.27 3.40
C ARG A 66 17.94 3.12 3.41
N TYR A 67 17.71 2.07 4.19
CA TYR A 67 18.61 0.90 4.20
C TYR A 67 18.63 0.18 2.85
N ASN A 68 17.47 0.05 2.18
CA ASN A 68 17.42 -0.53 0.84
C ASN A 68 18.20 0.31 -0.17
N ALA A 69 18.10 1.65 -0.09
CA ALA A 69 18.86 2.56 -0.93
C ALA A 69 20.37 2.47 -0.66
N GLU A 70 20.80 2.45 0.60
CA GLU A 70 22.19 2.27 1.00
C GLU A 70 22.74 0.92 0.49
N ALA A 71 22.00 -0.17 0.66
CA ALA A 71 22.38 -1.49 0.14
C ALA A 71 22.49 -1.53 -1.39
N LEU A 72 21.62 -0.81 -2.11
CA LEU A 72 21.68 -0.74 -3.57
C LEU A 72 22.88 0.08 -4.04
N ILE A 73 23.19 1.19 -3.35
CA ILE A 73 24.39 1.99 -3.60
C ILE A 73 25.65 1.13 -3.42
N ASP A 74 25.70 0.30 -2.37
CA ASP A 74 26.84 -0.58 -2.10
C ASP A 74 26.93 -1.74 -3.11
N ALA A 75 25.79 -2.29 -3.56
CA ALA A 75 25.75 -3.41 -4.50
C ALA A 75 26.09 -3.00 -5.94
N ILE A 76 25.61 -1.83 -6.38
CA ILE A 76 25.76 -1.36 -7.77
C ILE A 76 26.22 0.10 -7.80
N PRO A 77 27.39 0.43 -7.22
CA PRO A 77 27.87 1.81 -7.13
C PRO A 77 28.13 2.40 -8.52
N GLN A 78 28.48 1.56 -9.50
CA GLN A 78 28.68 2.00 -10.88
C GLN A 78 27.39 2.59 -11.46
N ALA A 79 26.25 1.90 -11.34
CA ALA A 79 24.99 2.32 -11.94
C ALA A 79 24.22 3.39 -11.13
N LEU A 80 24.66 3.72 -9.92
CA LEU A 80 24.02 4.79 -9.13
C LEU A 80 24.89 6.03 -9.00
N VAL A 81 26.20 5.86 -8.81
CA VAL A 81 27.11 6.95 -8.40
C VAL A 81 28.09 7.37 -9.49
N PHE A 82 28.42 6.50 -10.44
CA PHE A 82 29.46 6.79 -11.43
C PHE A 82 28.95 6.90 -12.87
N ASP A 83 28.03 6.02 -13.24
CA ASP A 83 27.54 5.78 -14.59
C ASP A 83 26.08 5.26 -14.60
N PRO A 84 25.09 6.13 -14.32
CA PRO A 84 23.73 5.69 -14.08
C PRO A 84 22.91 5.30 -15.31
N ASP A 85 23.46 5.36 -16.51
CA ASP A 85 22.82 4.84 -17.72
C ASP A 85 23.76 3.99 -18.60
N GLY A 86 25.04 3.84 -18.22
CA GLY A 86 26.01 3.05 -18.98
C GLY A 86 26.32 3.64 -20.35
N THR A 87 25.89 4.87 -20.65
CA THR A 87 26.00 5.42 -21.99
C THR A 87 27.40 5.98 -22.21
N LEU A 88 28.08 5.44 -23.22
CA LEU A 88 29.34 5.98 -23.70
C LEU A 88 29.04 6.96 -24.84
N ASN A 89 29.69 8.12 -24.82
CA ASN A 89 29.81 8.99 -25.99
C ASN A 89 30.48 8.21 -27.13
N ALA A 90 30.33 8.70 -28.37
CA ALA A 90 31.01 8.16 -29.56
C ALA A 90 32.54 8.00 -29.40
N ASN A 91 33.15 8.71 -28.46
CA ASN A 91 34.58 8.65 -28.14
C ASN A 91 34.91 7.65 -27.01
N GLY A 92 33.98 6.77 -26.61
CA GLY A 92 34.18 5.76 -25.56
C GLY A 92 34.24 6.30 -24.13
N HIS A 93 33.91 7.58 -23.92
CA HIS A 93 33.85 8.19 -22.59
C HIS A 93 32.41 8.24 -22.08
N ILE A 94 32.20 7.99 -20.78
CA ILE A 94 30.91 8.09 -20.11
C ILE A 94 30.22 9.43 -20.42
N ALA A 95 29.00 9.39 -20.96
CA ALA A 95 28.36 10.49 -21.68
C ALA A 95 28.10 11.73 -20.80
N HIS A 96 27.69 11.50 -19.57
CA HIS A 96 27.38 12.55 -18.59
C HIS A 96 28.60 13.20 -17.93
N GLN A 97 29.81 12.66 -18.11
CA GLN A 97 31.04 13.26 -17.53
C GLN A 97 31.28 14.71 -17.99
N ARG A 98 30.76 15.08 -19.16
CA ARG A 98 30.98 16.40 -19.77
C ARG A 98 29.77 17.34 -19.69
N ARG A 99 28.57 16.83 -19.41
CA ARG A 99 27.32 17.57 -19.61
C ARG A 99 26.76 18.22 -18.35
N ASN A 100 26.98 17.65 -17.16
CA ASN A 100 26.70 18.29 -15.87
C ASN A 100 27.25 17.40 -14.73
N ARG A 101 28.00 17.96 -13.77
CA ARG A 101 28.53 17.19 -12.61
C ARG A 101 27.46 16.86 -11.56
N LYS A 102 26.27 17.43 -11.72
CA LYS A 102 25.11 17.23 -10.84
C LYS A 102 24.04 16.48 -11.61
N TYR A 103 23.53 15.41 -11.05
CA TYR A 103 22.42 14.68 -11.62
C TYR A 103 21.56 14.03 -10.53
N VAL A 104 20.35 13.65 -10.90
CA VAL A 104 19.42 12.89 -10.07
C VAL A 104 19.29 11.50 -10.66
N VAL A 105 19.29 10.50 -9.78
CA VAL A 105 18.92 9.14 -10.09
C VAL A 105 17.56 8.90 -9.48
N ASP A 106 16.57 8.71 -10.35
CA ASP A 106 15.16 8.55 -10.01
C ASP A 106 14.58 7.45 -10.92
N PRO A 107 14.87 6.17 -10.62
CA PRO A 107 14.48 5.06 -11.49
C PRO A 107 12.98 4.87 -11.59
N LEU A 108 12.23 5.18 -10.53
CA LEU A 108 10.79 5.08 -10.56
C LEU A 108 10.16 6.27 -11.29
N GLY A 109 10.56 7.50 -10.94
CA GLY A 109 10.02 8.70 -11.57
C GLY A 109 10.48 8.92 -13.00
N SER A 110 11.58 8.32 -13.47
CA SER A 110 11.96 8.35 -14.89
C SER A 110 10.94 7.65 -15.79
N PHE A 111 10.32 6.56 -15.33
CA PHE A 111 9.26 5.89 -16.11
C PHE A 111 8.02 6.77 -16.21
N TYR A 112 7.64 7.43 -15.11
CA TYR A 112 6.48 8.32 -15.10
C TYR A 112 6.74 9.61 -15.86
N ALA A 113 7.98 10.09 -15.88
CA ALA A 113 8.34 11.29 -16.63
C ALA A 113 8.15 11.11 -18.15
N THR A 114 8.32 9.90 -18.70
CA THR A 114 8.07 9.62 -20.12
C THR A 114 6.60 9.79 -20.50
N LEU A 115 5.67 9.62 -19.55
CA LEU A 115 4.23 9.75 -19.78
C LEU A 115 3.76 11.20 -19.96
N ASP A 116 4.58 12.17 -19.53
CA ASP A 116 4.32 13.60 -19.76
C ASP A 116 4.36 13.94 -21.27
N GLY A 117 5.01 13.11 -22.10
CA GLY A 117 5.00 13.25 -23.56
C GLY A 117 5.71 14.51 -24.08
N THR A 118 6.41 15.24 -23.19
CA THR A 118 7.07 16.51 -23.51
C THR A 118 8.46 16.34 -24.13
N GLY A 119 9.01 15.11 -24.15
CA GLY A 119 10.39 14.83 -24.60
C GLY A 119 11.46 15.34 -23.62
N LEU A 120 11.05 15.61 -22.38
CA LEU A 120 11.84 16.23 -21.33
C LEU A 120 12.08 15.29 -20.14
N GLU A 121 11.72 14.02 -20.27
CA GLU A 121 11.77 13.00 -19.23
C GLU A 121 13.17 12.81 -18.61
N GLY A 122 14.22 13.02 -19.41
CA GLY A 122 15.62 12.99 -18.96
C GLY A 122 16.03 14.18 -18.09
N SER A 123 15.10 15.04 -17.67
CA SER A 123 15.36 16.23 -16.86
C SER A 123 14.45 16.29 -15.63
N PHE A 124 15.04 16.65 -14.50
CA PHE A 124 14.32 16.96 -13.26
C PHE A 124 14.11 18.47 -13.11
N GLY A 125 12.96 18.87 -12.55
CA GLY A 125 12.64 20.26 -12.23
C GLY A 125 12.01 21.08 -13.37
N ASN A 126 11.36 20.44 -14.34
CA ASN A 126 10.56 21.16 -15.35
C ASN A 126 9.26 21.66 -14.70
N ASP A 127 8.99 22.96 -14.77
CA ASP A 127 7.81 23.62 -14.19
C ASP A 127 6.64 23.74 -15.19
N GLY A 128 6.74 23.07 -16.34
CA GLY A 128 5.75 23.14 -17.42
C GLY A 128 5.88 24.40 -18.30
N SER A 129 6.88 25.26 -18.07
CA SER A 129 7.20 26.36 -18.98
C SER A 129 7.84 25.84 -20.27
N SER A 130 7.43 26.41 -21.41
CA SER A 130 8.06 26.16 -22.72
C SER A 130 9.52 26.61 -22.78
N THR A 131 10.00 27.31 -21.75
CA THR A 131 11.39 27.79 -21.65
C THR A 131 12.13 26.94 -20.62
N PRO A 132 13.13 26.16 -21.03
CA PRO A 132 13.83 25.24 -20.14
C PRO A 132 14.65 25.98 -19.07
N VAL A 133 14.11 26.08 -17.85
CA VAL A 133 14.89 26.48 -16.66
C VAL A 133 15.89 25.35 -16.35
N THR A 134 17.08 25.70 -15.86
CA THR A 134 18.24 24.82 -15.59
C THR A 134 17.87 23.37 -15.25
N ARG A 135 18.02 22.48 -16.24
CA ARG A 135 17.65 21.07 -16.14
C ARG A 135 18.74 20.26 -15.46
N ILE A 136 18.39 19.61 -14.35
CA ILE A 136 19.25 18.59 -13.75
C ILE A 136 18.99 17.27 -14.50
N PRO A 137 20.00 16.63 -15.11
CA PRO A 137 19.81 15.33 -15.75
C PRO A 137 19.21 14.31 -14.78
N ARG A 138 18.21 13.56 -15.25
CA ARG A 138 17.56 12.47 -14.52
C ARG A 138 17.94 11.13 -15.16
N TYR A 139 18.32 10.15 -14.34
CA TYR A 139 18.69 8.82 -14.80
C TYR A 139 17.91 7.72 -14.09
N HIS A 140 17.79 6.58 -14.75
CA HIS A 140 17.04 5.40 -14.30
C HIS A 140 17.92 4.29 -13.71
N ALA A 141 19.21 4.54 -13.49
CA ALA A 141 20.16 3.60 -12.89
C ALA A 141 20.33 2.26 -13.65
N GLY A 142 20.09 2.24 -14.96
CA GLY A 142 20.08 1.00 -15.75
C GLY A 142 18.88 0.08 -15.48
N LEU A 143 17.91 0.50 -14.66
CA LEU A 143 16.64 -0.21 -14.47
C LEU A 143 15.72 0.18 -15.62
N THR A 144 15.65 -0.67 -16.64
CA THR A 144 14.92 -0.42 -17.89
C THR A 144 13.46 -0.87 -17.87
N THR A 145 13.03 -1.54 -16.79
CA THR A 145 11.63 -1.93 -16.58
C THR A 145 11.07 -1.32 -15.30
N GLN A 146 9.79 -0.93 -15.34
CA GLN A 146 9.10 -0.37 -14.18
C GLN A 146 9.08 -1.36 -13.01
N SER A 147 8.83 -2.64 -13.26
CA SER A 147 8.88 -3.69 -12.22
C SER A 147 10.21 -3.70 -11.46
N ALA A 148 11.33 -3.65 -12.19
CA ALA A 148 12.65 -3.66 -11.58
C ALA A 148 12.87 -2.42 -10.72
N ALA A 149 12.44 -1.23 -11.18
CA ALA A 149 12.48 -0.02 -10.36
C ALA A 149 11.58 -0.13 -9.12
N MET A 150 10.35 -0.61 -9.24
CA MET A 150 9.43 -0.71 -8.12
C MET A 150 9.92 -1.66 -7.02
N ASN A 151 10.57 -2.77 -7.38
CA ASN A 151 11.10 -3.73 -6.42
C ASN A 151 12.14 -3.13 -5.46
N TYR A 152 12.88 -2.12 -5.91
CA TYR A 152 13.95 -1.50 -5.14
C TYR A 152 13.64 -0.08 -4.63
N PHE A 153 12.74 0.64 -5.30
CA PHE A 153 12.44 2.06 -5.04
C PHE A 153 11.02 2.29 -4.49
N SER A 154 10.28 1.23 -4.16
CA SER A 154 8.98 1.31 -3.45
C SER A 154 8.97 0.43 -2.18
N GLN A 155 8.02 0.67 -1.28
CA GLN A 155 7.77 -0.18 -0.13
C GLN A 155 6.52 -1.05 -0.34
N GLN A 156 6.38 -2.09 0.47
CA GLN A 156 5.15 -2.89 0.49
C GLN A 156 3.91 -2.05 0.84
N ASP A 157 4.06 -1.04 1.71
CA ASP A 157 3.00 -0.10 2.09
C ASP A 157 2.64 0.91 0.97
N SER A 158 3.41 0.95 -0.12
CA SER A 158 3.07 1.73 -1.32
C SER A 158 2.01 1.02 -2.18
N TRP A 159 1.51 -0.15 -1.79
CA TRP A 159 0.56 -0.93 -2.58
C TRP A 159 -0.80 -0.99 -1.91
N THR A 160 -1.83 -0.57 -2.64
CA THR A 160 -3.22 -0.65 -2.20
C THR A 160 -3.85 -1.88 -2.82
N LEU A 161 -4.38 -2.76 -1.98
CA LEU A 161 -5.11 -3.95 -2.43
C LEU A 161 -6.38 -3.54 -3.19
N LEU A 162 -6.63 -4.12 -4.35
CA LEU A 162 -7.84 -3.90 -5.16
C LEU A 162 -8.75 -5.13 -5.15
N PHE A 163 -8.14 -6.32 -5.11
CA PHE A 163 -8.85 -7.60 -5.09
C PHE A 163 -7.97 -8.66 -4.44
N GLU A 164 -8.56 -9.54 -3.65
CA GLU A 164 -7.96 -10.78 -3.14
C GLU A 164 -8.97 -11.90 -3.29
N GLY A 165 -8.56 -13.03 -3.84
CA GLY A 165 -9.46 -14.16 -4.06
C GLY A 165 -8.73 -15.42 -4.53
N VAL A 166 -9.49 -16.51 -4.65
CA VAL A 166 -9.01 -17.75 -5.26
C VAL A 166 -9.42 -17.72 -6.72
N PRO A 167 -8.50 -17.87 -7.68
CA PRO A 167 -8.87 -17.87 -9.09
C PRO A 167 -9.69 -19.12 -9.43
N SER A 168 -10.62 -18.99 -10.38
CA SER A 168 -11.46 -20.09 -10.86
C SER A 168 -10.67 -21.06 -11.76
N GLY A 169 -9.58 -20.59 -12.35
CA GLY A 169 -8.67 -21.43 -13.12
C GLY A 169 -7.42 -20.71 -13.62
N ILE A 170 -6.49 -21.51 -14.13
CA ILE A 170 -5.35 -21.07 -14.93
C ILE A 170 -5.40 -21.82 -16.27
N ASN A 171 -5.05 -21.16 -17.36
CA ASN A 171 -5.02 -21.82 -18.66
C ASN A 171 -3.83 -22.79 -18.80
N ALA A 172 -3.87 -23.66 -19.81
CA ALA A 172 -2.82 -24.66 -20.04
C ALA A 172 -1.44 -24.04 -20.37
N ALA A 173 -1.41 -22.84 -20.96
CA ALA A 173 -0.18 -22.09 -21.22
C ALA A 173 0.39 -21.40 -19.97
N ARG A 174 -0.37 -21.36 -18.87
CA ARG A 174 -0.03 -20.72 -17.58
C ARG A 174 0.29 -19.23 -17.67
N ASP A 175 -0.24 -18.56 -18.67
CA ASP A 175 -0.07 -17.11 -18.91
C ASP A 175 -1.35 -16.31 -18.69
N THR A 176 -2.47 -16.99 -18.41
CA THR A 176 -3.75 -16.35 -18.10
C THR A 176 -4.39 -16.99 -16.87
N ILE A 177 -4.90 -16.15 -15.97
CA ILE A 177 -5.65 -16.54 -14.78
C ILE A 177 -7.09 -16.07 -14.94
N THR A 178 -8.06 -16.93 -14.64
CA THR A 178 -9.48 -16.56 -14.62
C THR A 178 -9.91 -16.27 -13.19
N ILE A 179 -10.53 -15.12 -12.97
CA ILE A 179 -11.16 -14.76 -11.70
C ILE A 179 -12.69 -14.76 -11.87
N ASP A 180 -13.41 -15.17 -10.83
CA ASP A 180 -14.86 -15.13 -10.86
C ASP A 180 -15.33 -13.67 -10.67
N ALA A 181 -16.10 -13.16 -11.64
CA ALA A 181 -16.68 -11.82 -11.57
C ALA A 181 -17.64 -11.64 -10.38
N SER A 182 -18.17 -12.73 -9.83
CA SER A 182 -19.01 -12.73 -8.63
C SER A 182 -18.19 -12.56 -7.34
N ASP A 183 -16.92 -12.99 -7.32
CA ASP A 183 -16.03 -12.77 -6.17
C ASP A 183 -15.68 -11.29 -6.00
N ILE A 184 -15.55 -10.55 -7.12
CA ILE A 184 -15.36 -9.09 -7.09
C ILE A 184 -16.58 -8.38 -6.52
N LYS A 185 -17.79 -8.86 -6.83
CA LYS A 185 -19.06 -8.29 -6.35
C LYS A 185 -19.35 -8.59 -4.88
N SER A 186 -18.59 -9.50 -4.26
CA SER A 186 -18.85 -9.91 -2.90
C SER A 186 -18.41 -8.81 -1.92
N GLY A 187 -19.22 -8.55 -0.89
CA GLY A 187 -18.85 -7.68 0.23
C GLY A 187 -17.64 -8.17 1.05
N THR A 188 -16.89 -9.12 0.51
CA THR A 188 -15.63 -9.70 1.01
C THR A 188 -14.42 -9.04 0.36
N ASN A 189 -14.58 -8.25 -0.72
CA ASN A 189 -13.49 -7.46 -1.28
C ASN A 189 -13.09 -6.34 -0.30
N PRO A 190 -11.85 -6.33 0.23
CA PRO A 190 -11.44 -5.38 1.27
C PRO A 190 -11.47 -3.90 0.85
N THR A 191 -11.52 -3.60 -0.46
CA THR A 191 -11.53 -2.20 -0.96
C THR A 191 -12.79 -1.80 -1.70
N GLY A 192 -13.77 -2.70 -1.81
CA GLY A 192 -15.10 -2.36 -2.31
C GLY A 192 -15.20 -2.13 -3.82
N ILE A 193 -14.23 -2.54 -4.63
CA ILE A 193 -14.41 -2.61 -6.10
C ILE A 193 -15.54 -3.59 -6.39
N LEU A 194 -16.50 -3.16 -7.21
CA LEU A 194 -17.75 -3.88 -7.43
C LEU A 194 -17.82 -4.59 -8.78
N THR A 195 -16.92 -4.29 -9.73
CA THR A 195 -16.96 -4.89 -11.07
C THR A 195 -15.58 -5.08 -11.71
N LEU A 196 -15.49 -6.02 -12.66
CA LEU A 196 -14.31 -6.19 -13.53
C LEU A 196 -14.00 -4.92 -14.34
N THR A 197 -15.03 -4.18 -14.76
CA THR A 197 -14.87 -2.91 -15.51
C THR A 197 -14.24 -1.83 -14.63
N GLU A 198 -14.65 -1.75 -13.36
CA GLU A 198 -14.03 -0.85 -12.40
C GLU A 198 -12.58 -1.24 -12.14
N LEU A 199 -12.29 -2.52 -11.91
CA LEU A 199 -10.91 -3.03 -11.79
C LEU A 199 -10.06 -2.65 -13.01
N GLN A 200 -10.57 -2.90 -14.22
CA GLN A 200 -9.91 -2.55 -15.47
C GLN A 200 -9.66 -1.05 -15.56
N THR A 201 -10.65 -0.22 -15.22
CA THR A 201 -10.55 1.24 -15.29
C THR A 201 -9.56 1.77 -14.27
N THR A 202 -9.56 1.28 -13.04
CA THR A 202 -8.59 1.66 -12.00
C THR A 202 -7.16 1.28 -12.39
N LEU A 203 -6.97 0.12 -13.03
CA LEU A 203 -5.67 -0.30 -13.58
C LEU A 203 -5.30 0.43 -14.89
N ALA A 204 -6.27 1.05 -15.57
CA ALA A 204 -6.05 1.87 -16.78
C ALA A 204 -5.73 3.33 -16.45
N ASP A 205 -6.33 3.87 -15.39
CA ASP A 205 -6.13 5.23 -14.87
C ASP A 205 -4.84 5.36 -14.04
N SER A 206 -4.28 4.23 -13.59
CA SER A 206 -2.96 4.24 -12.99
C SER A 206 -1.90 4.49 -14.06
N ILE A 207 -1.46 5.74 -14.15
CA ILE A 207 -0.12 6.18 -14.59
C ILE A 207 0.97 5.22 -14.04
N THR A 208 0.65 4.52 -12.94
CA THR A 208 1.40 3.57 -12.12
C THR A 208 1.28 2.08 -12.44
N GLY A 209 0.34 1.62 -13.28
CA GLY A 209 0.02 0.19 -13.42
C GLY A 209 -0.35 -0.50 -12.09
N GLY A 210 -0.77 -1.76 -12.15
CA GLY A 210 -0.95 -2.61 -11.00
C GLY A 210 0.04 -3.77 -10.99
N ARG A 211 -0.02 -4.56 -9.93
CA ARG A 211 0.62 -5.87 -9.89
C ARG A 211 -0.37 -6.93 -9.44
N ILE A 212 -0.14 -8.15 -9.90
CA ILE A 212 -0.78 -9.35 -9.38
C ILE A 212 0.26 -10.20 -8.65
N LEU A 213 -0.07 -10.60 -7.42
CA LEU A 213 0.68 -11.57 -6.64
C LEU A 213 -0.04 -12.90 -6.71
N ILE A 214 0.69 -13.92 -7.13
CA ILE A 214 0.15 -15.26 -7.41
C ILE A 214 0.82 -16.23 -6.46
N TYR A 215 0.03 -16.75 -5.54
CA TYR A 215 0.48 -17.72 -4.55
C TYR A 215 0.37 -19.13 -5.13
N ASP A 216 1.44 -19.90 -5.00
CA ASP A 216 1.44 -21.31 -5.36
C ASP A 216 0.40 -22.11 -4.56
N THR A 217 0.19 -23.37 -4.95
CA THR A 217 -0.68 -24.31 -4.22
C THR A 217 -0.41 -24.38 -2.71
N THR A 218 0.85 -24.22 -2.30
CA THR A 218 1.25 -24.35 -0.90
C THR A 218 1.20 -23.03 -0.12
N GLY A 219 1.05 -21.90 -0.81
CA GLY A 219 1.14 -20.55 -0.25
C GLY A 219 2.56 -20.11 0.16
N LYS A 220 3.60 -20.89 -0.20
CA LYS A 220 4.99 -20.64 0.17
C LYS A 220 5.76 -19.85 -0.87
N GLN A 221 5.35 -19.91 -2.14
CA GLN A 221 5.99 -19.18 -3.23
C GLN A 221 5.02 -18.17 -3.83
N VAL A 222 5.54 -17.00 -4.15
CA VAL A 222 4.78 -15.91 -4.75
C VAL A 222 5.46 -15.49 -6.04
N GLN A 223 4.70 -15.45 -7.12
CA GLN A 223 5.09 -14.73 -8.34
C GLN A 223 4.44 -13.37 -8.35
N THR A 224 5.20 -12.35 -8.70
CA THR A 224 4.68 -11.00 -8.91
C THR A 224 4.73 -10.69 -10.40
N ARG A 225 3.62 -10.24 -10.97
CA ARG A 225 3.54 -9.79 -12.36
C ARG A 225 2.95 -8.40 -12.42
N ASP A 226 3.48 -7.56 -13.30
CA ASP A 226 2.86 -6.27 -13.59
C ASP A 226 1.62 -6.50 -14.47
N ILE A 227 0.55 -5.77 -14.18
CA ILE A 227 -0.69 -5.80 -14.94
C ILE A 227 -1.21 -4.38 -15.18
N THR A 228 -1.94 -4.20 -16.26
CA THR A 228 -2.58 -2.92 -16.61
C THR A 228 -4.05 -3.15 -16.92
N GLY A 229 -4.80 -2.09 -17.22
CA GLY A 229 -6.18 -2.25 -17.70
C GLY A 229 -6.29 -3.17 -18.92
N THR A 230 -5.31 -3.18 -19.82
CA THR A 230 -5.32 -4.09 -20.98
C THR A 230 -5.10 -5.56 -20.61
N SER A 231 -4.60 -5.84 -19.42
CA SER A 231 -4.43 -7.21 -18.91
C SER A 231 -5.76 -7.84 -18.49
N VAL A 232 -6.80 -7.05 -18.21
CA VAL A 232 -8.08 -7.53 -17.67
C VAL A 232 -9.12 -7.60 -18.80
N ASP A 233 -9.63 -8.80 -19.07
CA ASP A 233 -10.81 -9.01 -19.92
C ASP A 233 -12.08 -8.96 -19.07
N THR A 234 -12.88 -7.92 -19.27
CA THR A 234 -14.11 -7.69 -18.50
C THR A 234 -15.27 -8.58 -18.91
N SER A 235 -15.17 -9.26 -20.06
CA SER A 235 -16.20 -10.16 -20.57
C SER A 235 -16.02 -11.60 -20.05
N THR A 236 -14.78 -12.04 -19.90
CA THR A 236 -14.43 -13.40 -19.47
C THR A 236 -13.94 -13.47 -18.02
N GLY A 237 -13.49 -12.36 -17.43
CA GLY A 237 -12.84 -12.36 -16.12
C GLY A 237 -11.40 -12.88 -16.17
N GLU A 238 -10.80 -12.93 -17.35
CA GLU A 238 -9.42 -13.33 -17.53
C GLU A 238 -8.44 -12.19 -17.26
N ILE A 239 -7.32 -12.52 -16.61
CA ILE A 239 -6.19 -11.63 -16.38
C ILE A 239 -4.96 -12.23 -17.09
N SER A 240 -4.47 -11.53 -18.11
CA SER A 240 -3.25 -11.90 -18.82
C SER A 240 -1.99 -11.48 -18.05
N LEU A 241 -1.06 -12.41 -17.89
CA LEU A 241 0.23 -12.24 -17.19
C LEU A 241 1.37 -11.82 -18.13
N GLY A 242 1.13 -11.80 -19.45
CA GLY A 242 2.11 -11.51 -20.50
C GLY A 242 3.18 -12.60 -20.71
N SER A 243 3.51 -13.40 -19.71
CA SER A 243 4.40 -14.56 -19.82
C SER A 243 4.00 -15.68 -18.87
N ALA A 244 4.25 -16.92 -19.30
CA ALA A 244 3.89 -18.10 -18.54
C ALA A 244 4.53 -18.14 -17.15
N LEU A 245 3.78 -18.63 -16.16
CA LEU A 245 4.31 -18.98 -14.84
C LEU A 245 5.34 -20.12 -14.95
N PRO A 246 6.28 -20.23 -13.99
CA PRO A 246 7.27 -21.29 -13.98
C PRO A 246 6.66 -22.69 -14.09
N ASN A 247 7.25 -23.53 -14.93
CA ASN A 247 6.84 -24.93 -15.10
C ASN A 247 7.47 -25.81 -14.01
N ASN A 248 6.96 -25.71 -12.79
CA ASN A 248 7.47 -26.42 -11.61
C ASN A 248 6.38 -27.16 -10.83
N ASP A 249 5.23 -27.44 -11.46
CA ASP A 249 4.01 -28.08 -10.91
C ASP A 249 3.33 -27.32 -9.75
N LEU A 250 4.02 -26.36 -9.12
CA LEU A 250 3.51 -25.57 -8.00
C LEU A 250 2.43 -24.57 -8.40
N TYR A 251 2.39 -24.19 -9.68
CA TYR A 251 1.44 -23.24 -10.27
C TYR A 251 0.36 -23.91 -11.15
N ASP A 252 0.27 -25.24 -11.15
CA ASP A 252 -0.82 -25.96 -11.85
C ASP A 252 -2.18 -25.73 -11.19
N SER A 253 -2.17 -25.36 -9.91
CA SER A 253 -3.30 -24.72 -9.24
C SER A 253 -2.80 -23.56 -8.39
N ILE A 254 -3.63 -22.54 -8.23
CA ILE A 254 -3.26 -21.31 -7.53
C ILE A 254 -4.11 -21.25 -6.27
N SER A 255 -3.47 -21.10 -5.11
CA SER A 255 -4.18 -21.01 -3.84
C SER A 255 -4.84 -19.65 -3.66
N LYS A 256 -4.19 -18.59 -4.17
CA LYS A 256 -4.63 -17.21 -3.99
C LYS A 256 -4.02 -16.28 -5.02
N VAL A 257 -4.79 -15.27 -5.41
CA VAL A 257 -4.29 -14.10 -6.13
C VAL A 257 -4.60 -12.82 -5.36
N ARG A 258 -3.71 -11.83 -5.48
CA ARG A 258 -3.93 -10.46 -5.01
C ARG A 258 -3.63 -9.51 -6.13
N VAL A 259 -4.56 -8.61 -6.42
CA VAL A 259 -4.35 -7.50 -7.34
C VAL A 259 -4.19 -6.23 -6.52
N GLU A 260 -3.12 -5.50 -6.77
CA GLU A 260 -2.77 -4.29 -6.05
C GLU A 260 -2.44 -3.17 -7.05
N VAL A 261 -2.76 -1.93 -6.70
CA VAL A 261 -2.34 -0.75 -7.44
C VAL A 261 -1.29 0.01 -6.66
N LEU A 262 -0.30 0.56 -7.36
CA LEU A 262 0.72 1.37 -6.72
C LEU A 262 0.14 2.72 -6.34
N ASN A 263 0.16 3.00 -5.03
CA ASN A 263 0.00 4.32 -4.45
C ASN A 263 1.39 4.78 -4.00
N MET A 264 1.99 5.73 -4.72
CA MET A 264 3.35 6.22 -4.44
C MET A 264 3.40 7.02 -3.13
N GLN A 265 3.35 6.34 -2.00
CA GLN A 265 3.48 6.94 -0.67
C GLN A 265 4.94 7.09 -0.28
N TYR A 266 5.75 6.09 -0.63
CA TYR A 266 7.17 6.08 -0.33
C TYR A 266 7.97 5.69 -1.57
N SER A 267 8.82 6.60 -1.99
CA SER A 267 9.89 6.39 -2.97
C SER A 267 11.10 7.22 -2.55
N TYR A 268 12.28 6.84 -3.00
CA TYR A 268 13.47 7.66 -2.83
C TYR A 268 14.07 8.03 -4.18
N LEU A 269 14.71 9.19 -4.21
CA LEU A 269 15.53 9.66 -5.31
C LEU A 269 16.91 10.00 -4.76
N LEU A 270 17.95 9.76 -5.54
CA LEU A 270 19.32 10.03 -5.16
C LEU A 270 19.83 11.23 -5.95
N THR A 271 20.25 12.29 -5.27
CA THR A 271 20.96 13.40 -5.93
C THR A 271 22.46 13.18 -5.80
N VAL A 272 23.14 13.06 -6.93
CA VAL A 272 24.59 12.85 -6.97
C VAL A 272 25.28 14.11 -7.43
N ARG A 273 26.25 14.56 -6.64
CA ARG A 273 27.20 15.60 -7.01
C ARG A 273 28.58 14.95 -7.09
N ARG A 274 29.14 14.87 -8.29
CA ARG A 274 30.52 14.43 -8.48
C ARG A 274 31.45 15.62 -8.24
N SER A 275 32.33 15.51 -7.23
CA SER A 275 33.42 16.46 -6.96
C SER A 275 34.47 16.41 -8.06
#